data_AF-A0A3D4V2W8-F1
#
_entry.id   AF-A0A3D4V2W8-F1
#
_cell.length_a   1.000
_cell.length_b   1.000
_cell.length_c   1.000
_cell.angle_alpha   90.00
_cell.angle_beta   90.00
_cell.angle_gamma   90.00
#
_symmetry.space_group_name_H-M   'P 1'
#
loop_
_entity.id
_entity.type
_entity.pdbx_description
1 polymer ?
#
loop_
_entity_poly.entity_id
_entity_poly.type
_entity_poly.pdbx_seq_one_letter_code
_entity_poly.pdbx_strand_id
1 'polypeptide(L)'
;TAMMWEPVKALEQSYTRTKKMNHAEFNEMMEIKTNSSNNTVFADSEGNIAYYHGNFIPIRDTQFDYTQPVDGSDPATDWQGLHPVDEAITLLNPGNGWIQNANSTPFTAAAEFSPKKEHYPNYMSRISENFRGVHAQDLLSEAESLTLDGLIDLAYSPRVPAFEELIPGVVRAYDGSNNKYGVPKESIEILRNWDFTTNTESVAMTIAHFYGINYMRSGEAPDGLNFMERFSYYGTKAPYKERLEILKTTLDQLDEDFGSWNTAWGEVNRLQRLDGSIEPHFDDSKPSLPVGLASGRWGALASFGARTYDTKKIYGTSGNSFVAVVEFGDKLKAKSILAGGQSGDPDSPHFFDQAKPYINVNFKDVAFYREDVEARAEETYTPGKRTK
;
A
#
# COMPACT_ATOMS: atom_id res chain seq x y z
N THR A 1 -19.78 -27.64 6.88
CA THR A 1 -18.79 -26.59 7.22
C THR A 1 -18.29 -25.98 5.93
N ALA A 2 -18.76 -24.79 5.55
CA ALA A 2 -18.37 -24.11 4.31
C ALA A 2 -17.11 -23.26 4.52
N MET A 3 -16.00 -23.90 4.89
CA MET A 3 -14.69 -23.27 5.02
C MET A 3 -13.71 -23.98 4.08
N MET A 4 -12.90 -23.21 3.35
CA MET A 4 -11.80 -23.78 2.57
C MET A 4 -10.79 -24.39 3.54
N TRP A 5 -10.68 -25.72 3.54
CA TRP A 5 -9.72 -26.46 4.35
C TRP A 5 -8.96 -27.48 3.50
N GLU A 6 -8.18 -26.97 2.54
CA GLU A 6 -7.31 -27.78 1.68
C GLU A 6 -5.83 -27.37 1.81
N PRO A 7 -5.23 -27.45 3.02
CA PRO A 7 -3.91 -26.87 3.29
C PRO A 7 -2.79 -27.45 2.41
N VAL A 8 -2.86 -28.75 2.08
CA VAL A 8 -1.86 -29.40 1.22
C VAL A 8 -1.93 -28.84 -0.20
N LYS A 9 -3.13 -28.78 -0.80
CA LYS A 9 -3.31 -28.19 -2.14
C LYS A 9 -2.97 -26.71 -2.18
N ALA A 10 -3.27 -25.96 -1.10
CA ALA A 10 -2.87 -24.56 -0.98
C ALA A 10 -1.35 -24.40 -1.01
N LEU A 11 -0.60 -25.27 -0.31
CA LEU A 11 0.85 -25.31 -0.36
C LEU A 11 1.37 -25.75 -1.73
N GLU A 12 0.76 -26.76 -2.35
CA GLU A 12 1.09 -27.20 -3.71
C GLU A 12 0.90 -26.08 -4.72
N GLN A 13 -0.22 -25.35 -4.67
CA GLN A 13 -0.48 -24.19 -5.54
C GLN A 13 0.53 -23.06 -5.29
N SER A 14 0.84 -22.78 -4.02
CA SER A 14 1.82 -21.76 -3.63
C SER A 14 3.23 -22.08 -4.10
N TYR A 15 3.66 -23.34 -4.02
CA TYR A 15 4.96 -23.75 -4.52
C TYR A 15 4.98 -23.77 -6.05
N THR A 16 3.97 -24.39 -6.66
CA THR A 16 3.92 -24.66 -8.10
C THR A 16 3.83 -23.38 -8.92
N ARG A 17 3.17 -22.32 -8.43
CA ARG A 17 3.13 -21.02 -9.13
C ARG A 17 4.53 -20.43 -9.39
N THR A 18 5.51 -20.72 -8.53
CA THR A 18 6.89 -20.22 -8.66
C THR A 18 7.73 -20.98 -9.69
N LYS A 19 7.16 -22.03 -10.29
CA LYS A 19 7.84 -22.96 -11.22
C LYS A 19 7.30 -22.89 -12.64
N LYS A 20 6.32 -22.03 -12.91
CA LYS A 20 5.65 -21.92 -14.20
C LYS A 20 6.45 -21.03 -15.13
N MET A 21 6.60 -21.48 -16.38
CA MET A 21 7.50 -20.86 -17.34
C MET A 21 6.81 -19.78 -18.19
N ASN A 22 5.49 -19.89 -18.36
CA ASN A 22 4.69 -18.98 -19.17
C ASN A 22 3.26 -18.89 -18.63
N HIS A 23 2.50 -17.96 -19.20
CA HIS A 23 1.10 -17.74 -18.82
C HIS A 23 0.22 -18.99 -18.96
N ALA A 24 0.41 -19.83 -19.99
CA ALA A 24 -0.44 -21.00 -20.21
C ALA A 24 -0.30 -22.02 -19.05
N GLU A 25 0.93 -22.33 -18.66
CA GLU A 25 1.19 -23.19 -17.51
C GLU A 25 0.72 -22.54 -16.20
N PHE A 26 0.88 -21.21 -16.07
CA PHE A 26 0.40 -20.47 -14.92
C PHE A 26 -1.13 -20.57 -14.79
N ASN A 27 -1.85 -20.40 -15.88
CA ASN A 27 -3.31 -20.50 -15.92
C ASN A 27 -3.79 -21.93 -15.58
N GLU A 28 -3.11 -22.97 -16.07
CA GLU A 28 -3.40 -24.35 -15.67
C GLU A 28 -3.24 -24.56 -14.16
N MET A 29 -2.19 -23.98 -13.56
CA MET A 29 -1.97 -24.05 -12.11
C MET A 29 -3.08 -23.36 -11.31
N MET A 30 -3.72 -22.32 -11.86
CA MET A 30 -4.85 -21.64 -11.20
C MET A 30 -6.07 -22.54 -11.01
N GLU A 31 -6.21 -23.63 -11.77
CA GLU A 31 -7.28 -24.64 -11.59
C GLU A 31 -7.19 -25.43 -10.28
N ILE A 32 -6.06 -25.37 -9.55
CA ILE A 32 -5.99 -25.92 -8.20
C ILE A 32 -6.97 -25.21 -7.26
N LYS A 33 -7.31 -23.94 -7.55
CA LYS A 33 -8.40 -23.20 -6.91
C LYS A 33 -8.30 -23.06 -5.38
N THR A 34 -7.11 -22.96 -4.79
CA THR A 34 -6.91 -22.88 -3.32
C THR A 34 -6.28 -21.58 -2.81
N ASN A 35 -6.12 -20.55 -3.64
CA ASN A 35 -5.71 -19.22 -3.19
C ASN A 35 -6.93 -18.43 -2.70
N SER A 36 -7.12 -18.40 -1.39
CA SER A 36 -8.26 -17.77 -0.73
C SER A 36 -8.03 -16.33 -0.28
N SER A 37 -6.85 -15.74 -0.52
CA SER A 37 -6.48 -14.47 0.13
C SER A 37 -5.80 -13.44 -0.76
N ASN A 38 -5.23 -13.82 -1.91
CA ASN A 38 -4.33 -12.93 -2.65
C ASN A 38 -4.79 -12.72 -4.09
N ASN A 39 -4.86 -11.45 -4.50
CA ASN A 39 -4.75 -11.08 -5.90
C ASN A 39 -3.36 -11.49 -6.41
N THR A 40 -3.26 -11.87 -7.67
CA THR A 40 -2.01 -12.30 -8.29
C THR A 40 -1.78 -11.51 -9.56
N VAL A 41 -0.61 -10.88 -9.67
CA VAL A 41 -0.11 -10.28 -10.91
C VAL A 41 0.98 -11.21 -11.44
N PHE A 42 0.97 -11.43 -12.75
CA PHE A 42 1.90 -12.28 -13.46
C PHE A 42 2.57 -11.48 -14.57
N ALA A 43 3.84 -11.76 -14.82
CA ALA A 43 4.59 -11.31 -15.98
C ALA A 43 5.60 -12.38 -16.40
N ASP A 44 5.86 -12.53 -17.70
CA ASP A 44 6.87 -13.45 -18.23
C ASP A 44 7.74 -12.85 -19.34
N SER A 45 8.76 -13.60 -19.77
CA SER A 45 9.67 -13.21 -20.85
C SER A 45 9.06 -13.34 -22.26
N GLU A 46 7.85 -13.91 -22.38
CA GLU A 46 7.10 -13.92 -23.65
C GLU A 46 6.34 -12.59 -23.84
N GLY A 47 6.39 -11.69 -22.85
CA GLY A 47 5.74 -10.39 -22.88
C GLY A 47 4.30 -10.41 -22.37
N ASN A 48 3.87 -11.49 -21.72
CA ASN A 48 2.54 -11.56 -21.14
C ASN A 48 2.51 -10.84 -19.79
N ILE A 49 1.43 -10.10 -19.53
CA ILE A 49 1.05 -9.64 -18.21
C ILE A 49 -0.37 -10.10 -17.90
N ALA A 50 -0.61 -10.56 -16.68
CA ALA A 50 -1.93 -11.00 -16.26
C ALA A 50 -2.26 -10.61 -14.83
N TYR A 51 -3.55 -10.51 -14.54
CA TYR A 51 -4.11 -10.27 -13.21
C TYR A 51 -5.18 -11.29 -12.91
N TYR A 52 -5.20 -11.79 -11.67
CA TYR A 52 -6.21 -12.67 -11.13
C TYR A 52 -6.69 -12.14 -9.78
N HIS A 53 -7.99 -11.86 -9.65
CA HIS A 53 -8.59 -11.41 -8.39
C HIS A 53 -8.89 -12.59 -7.45
N GLY A 54 -7.84 -13.28 -7.01
CA GLY A 54 -7.95 -14.55 -6.28
C GLY A 54 -8.27 -15.73 -7.19
N ASN A 55 -8.31 -16.94 -6.61
CA ASN A 55 -8.70 -18.14 -7.35
C ASN A 55 -9.47 -19.19 -6.53
N PHE A 56 -9.89 -18.87 -5.31
CA PHE A 56 -10.88 -19.64 -4.56
C PHE A 56 -12.14 -18.77 -4.44
N ILE A 57 -13.11 -18.98 -5.33
CA ILE A 57 -14.31 -18.15 -5.41
C ILE A 57 -15.55 -19.05 -5.33
N PRO A 58 -16.21 -19.13 -4.16
CA PRO A 58 -17.42 -19.91 -4.02
C PRO A 58 -18.59 -19.34 -4.81
N ILE A 59 -19.31 -20.21 -5.51
CA ILE A 59 -20.59 -19.88 -6.14
C ILE A 59 -21.63 -19.73 -5.04
N ARG A 60 -22.30 -18.58 -5.01
CA ARG A 60 -23.26 -18.23 -3.96
C ARG A 60 -24.56 -17.65 -4.54
N ASP A 61 -25.64 -17.79 -3.79
CA ASP A 61 -26.93 -17.23 -4.17
C ASP A 61 -26.99 -15.72 -3.86
N THR A 62 -27.19 -14.93 -4.90
CA THR A 62 -27.18 -13.46 -4.81
C THR A 62 -28.35 -12.87 -4.01
N GLN A 63 -29.34 -13.65 -3.60
CA GLN A 63 -30.41 -13.17 -2.72
C GLN A 63 -29.92 -12.82 -1.31
N PHE A 64 -28.78 -13.36 -0.87
CA PHE A 64 -28.23 -13.14 0.46
C PHE A 64 -27.12 -12.08 0.49
N ASP A 65 -27.05 -11.33 1.59
CA ASP A 65 -25.93 -10.46 1.89
C ASP A 65 -24.84 -11.19 2.69
N TYR A 66 -23.88 -11.78 1.96
CA TYR A 66 -22.71 -12.42 2.58
C TYR A 66 -21.67 -11.44 3.18
N THR A 67 -22.01 -10.17 3.41
CA THR A 67 -21.23 -9.32 4.35
C THR A 67 -21.65 -9.54 5.80
N GLN A 68 -22.83 -10.15 6.01
CA GLN A 68 -23.41 -10.44 7.31
C GLN A 68 -23.45 -11.96 7.55
N PRO A 69 -23.63 -12.41 8.80
CA PRO A 69 -24.03 -13.78 9.08
C PRO A 69 -25.32 -14.13 8.32
N VAL A 70 -25.32 -15.27 7.62
CA VAL A 70 -26.50 -15.85 6.96
C VAL A 70 -26.99 -17.06 7.75
N ASP A 71 -28.24 -17.48 7.54
CA ASP A 71 -28.83 -18.63 8.24
C ASP A 71 -28.21 -19.95 7.75
N GLY A 72 -27.31 -20.52 8.55
CA GLY A 72 -26.66 -21.79 8.23
C GLY A 72 -27.57 -23.03 8.26
N SER A 73 -28.86 -22.88 8.57
CA SER A 73 -29.86 -23.95 8.42
C SER A 73 -30.60 -23.93 7.10
N ASP A 74 -30.50 -22.82 6.33
CA ASP A 74 -31.06 -22.70 4.99
C ASP A 74 -30.08 -23.26 3.93
N PRO A 75 -30.42 -24.35 3.22
CA PRO A 75 -29.56 -24.93 2.18
C PRO A 75 -29.21 -23.98 1.03
N ALA A 76 -30.00 -22.92 0.80
CA ALA A 76 -29.69 -21.91 -0.21
C ALA A 76 -28.47 -21.03 0.18
N THR A 77 -28.07 -21.05 1.46
CA THR A 77 -26.88 -20.32 1.93
C THR A 77 -25.57 -21.09 1.72
N ASP A 78 -25.66 -22.41 1.44
CA ASP A 78 -24.49 -23.22 1.11
C ASP A 78 -23.91 -22.84 -0.24
N TRP A 79 -22.58 -22.85 -0.34
CA TRP A 79 -21.89 -22.62 -1.61
C TRP A 79 -22.13 -23.76 -2.62
N GLN A 80 -22.29 -23.42 -3.89
CA GLN A 80 -22.64 -24.40 -4.93
C GLN A 80 -21.41 -24.85 -5.72
N GLY A 81 -20.32 -25.11 -4.99
CA GLY A 81 -19.00 -25.33 -5.57
C GLY A 81 -18.21 -24.04 -5.80
N LEU A 82 -17.19 -24.11 -6.65
CA LEU A 82 -16.31 -22.99 -6.98
C LEU A 82 -16.56 -22.56 -8.42
N HIS A 83 -16.44 -21.25 -8.68
CA HIS A 83 -16.37 -20.76 -10.04
C HIS A 83 -15.18 -21.40 -10.77
N PRO A 84 -15.34 -21.76 -12.05
CA PRO A 84 -14.20 -22.07 -12.91
C PRO A 84 -13.30 -20.82 -13.08
N VAL A 85 -12.02 -21.03 -13.45
CA VAL A 85 -11.04 -19.93 -13.50
C VAL A 85 -11.40 -18.89 -14.56
N ASP A 86 -12.05 -19.31 -15.65
CA ASP A 86 -12.53 -18.44 -16.72
C ASP A 86 -13.72 -17.54 -16.33
N GLU A 87 -14.45 -17.88 -15.27
CA GLU A 87 -15.48 -17.03 -14.66
C GLU A 87 -14.91 -16.05 -13.62
N ALA A 88 -13.64 -16.19 -13.22
CA ALA A 88 -13.00 -15.28 -12.27
C ALA A 88 -12.72 -13.90 -12.89
N ILE A 89 -12.58 -12.88 -12.04
CA ILE A 89 -12.15 -11.55 -12.48
C ILE A 89 -10.66 -11.64 -12.84
N THR A 90 -10.38 -11.63 -14.14
CA THR A 90 -9.04 -11.75 -14.70
C THR A 90 -8.77 -10.69 -15.76
N LEU A 91 -7.49 -10.40 -15.99
CA LEU A 91 -7.01 -9.61 -17.13
C LEU A 91 -5.80 -10.32 -17.74
N LEU A 92 -5.71 -10.31 -19.07
CA LEU A 92 -4.55 -10.77 -19.81
C LEU A 92 -4.24 -9.75 -20.90
N ASN A 93 -3.01 -9.25 -20.92
CA ASN A 93 -2.48 -8.35 -21.96
C ASN A 93 -3.44 -7.20 -22.33
N PRO A 94 -3.89 -6.36 -21.37
CA PRO A 94 -4.78 -5.25 -21.66
C PRO A 94 -4.12 -4.23 -22.61
N GLY A 95 -4.94 -3.53 -23.39
CA GLY A 95 -4.46 -2.66 -24.49
C GLY A 95 -3.67 -1.43 -24.06
N ASN A 96 -3.71 -1.06 -22.77
CA ASN A 96 -2.89 0.00 -22.17
C ASN A 96 -1.46 -0.46 -21.83
N GLY A 97 -1.15 -1.76 -21.91
CA GLY A 97 0.20 -2.29 -21.67
C GLY A 97 0.63 -2.32 -20.20
N TRP A 98 -0.27 -2.06 -19.25
CA TRP A 98 0.03 -2.13 -17.81
C TRP A 98 -1.16 -2.64 -16.99
N ILE A 99 -0.82 -3.21 -15.83
CA ILE A 99 -1.76 -3.69 -14.81
C ILE A 99 -1.30 -3.14 -13.46
N GLN A 100 -2.24 -2.68 -12.64
CA GLN A 100 -1.99 -2.30 -11.25
C GLN A 100 -3.05 -2.85 -10.30
N ASN A 101 -2.65 -3.15 -9.07
CA ASN A 101 -3.60 -3.33 -7.98
C ASN A 101 -2.97 -2.92 -6.64
N ALA A 102 -3.48 -1.82 -6.07
CA ALA A 102 -3.04 -1.30 -4.78
C ALA A 102 -4.03 -1.61 -3.65
N ASN A 103 -4.53 -2.86 -3.61
CA ASN A 103 -5.71 -3.25 -2.80
C ASN A 103 -6.98 -2.46 -3.17
N SER A 104 -7.02 -1.96 -4.40
CA SER A 104 -8.15 -1.26 -5.01
C SER A 104 -9.12 -2.26 -5.65
N THR A 105 -10.26 -1.74 -6.08
CA THR A 105 -11.22 -2.48 -6.90
C THR A 105 -10.54 -3.08 -8.14
N PRO A 106 -10.85 -4.33 -8.55
CA PRO A 106 -10.25 -4.91 -9.75
C PRO A 106 -10.73 -4.24 -11.04
N PHE A 107 -11.84 -3.50 -10.98
CA PHE A 107 -12.49 -2.87 -12.13
C PHE A 107 -11.81 -1.57 -12.60
N THR A 108 -10.66 -1.23 -12.02
CA THR A 108 -9.78 -0.12 -12.42
C THR A 108 -8.32 -0.56 -12.57
N ALA A 109 -8.07 -1.87 -12.58
CA ALA A 109 -6.72 -2.44 -12.63
C ALA A 109 -5.95 -2.14 -13.93
N ALA A 110 -6.67 -1.79 -15.01
CA ALA A 110 -6.13 -1.46 -16.33
C ALA A 110 -6.92 -0.33 -17.01
N ALA A 111 -7.33 0.70 -16.25
CA ALA A 111 -8.15 1.82 -16.73
C ALA A 111 -9.40 1.34 -17.52
N GLU A 112 -9.63 1.84 -18.74
CA GLU A 112 -10.77 1.48 -19.57
C GLU A 112 -10.80 0.01 -20.00
N PHE A 113 -9.64 -0.67 -20.01
CA PHE A 113 -9.45 -2.07 -20.34
C PHE A 113 -9.73 -3.03 -19.17
N SER A 114 -10.07 -2.49 -17.99
CA SER A 114 -10.43 -3.29 -16.82
C SER A 114 -11.73 -4.08 -17.03
N PRO A 115 -11.93 -5.21 -16.31
CA PRO A 115 -13.18 -5.95 -16.36
C PRO A 115 -14.34 -5.07 -15.91
N LYS A 116 -15.55 -5.34 -16.43
CA LYS A 116 -16.74 -4.55 -16.12
C LYS A 116 -17.48 -5.14 -14.93
N LYS A 117 -17.75 -4.33 -13.91
CA LYS A 117 -18.33 -4.78 -12.63
C LYS A 117 -19.66 -5.52 -12.81
N GLU A 118 -20.48 -5.04 -13.74
CA GLU A 118 -21.79 -5.59 -14.09
C GLU A 118 -21.76 -7.02 -14.65
N HIS A 119 -20.59 -7.51 -15.07
CA HIS A 119 -20.43 -8.89 -15.56
C HIS A 119 -20.17 -9.89 -14.44
N TYR A 120 -19.99 -9.44 -13.20
CA TYR A 120 -19.64 -10.30 -12.06
C TYR A 120 -20.66 -10.16 -10.93
N PRO A 121 -21.00 -11.26 -10.23
CA PRO A 121 -21.83 -11.17 -9.03
C PRO A 121 -21.11 -10.36 -7.95
N ASN A 122 -21.87 -9.56 -7.20
CA ASN A 122 -21.34 -8.61 -6.21
C ASN A 122 -20.47 -9.26 -5.12
N TYR A 123 -20.62 -10.56 -4.85
CA TYR A 123 -19.78 -11.25 -3.86
C TYR A 123 -18.35 -11.56 -4.35
N MET A 124 -18.06 -11.47 -5.65
CA MET A 124 -16.70 -11.68 -6.17
C MET A 124 -15.76 -10.54 -5.81
N SER A 125 -16.25 -9.30 -5.84
CA SER A 125 -15.50 -8.16 -5.33
C SER A 125 -16.43 -7.05 -4.87
N ARG A 126 -16.26 -6.66 -3.60
CA ARG A 126 -16.92 -5.50 -2.99
C ARG A 126 -15.92 -4.38 -2.67
N ILE A 127 -14.67 -4.56 -3.07
CA ILE A 127 -13.57 -3.64 -2.75
C ILE A 127 -13.80 -2.33 -3.50
N SER A 128 -13.81 -1.22 -2.77
CA SER A 128 -13.87 0.13 -3.32
C SER A 128 -12.50 0.58 -3.85
N GLU A 129 -12.50 1.64 -4.65
CA GLU A 129 -11.26 2.31 -5.04
C GLU A 129 -10.59 2.97 -3.82
N ASN A 130 -9.29 3.25 -3.93
CA ASN A 130 -8.52 3.99 -2.95
C ASN A 130 -7.55 4.98 -3.63
N PHE A 131 -7.06 5.97 -2.87
CA PHE A 131 -6.16 7.01 -3.42
C PHE A 131 -4.87 6.46 -4.03
N ARG A 132 -4.38 5.30 -3.57
CA ARG A 132 -3.15 4.68 -4.10
C ARG A 132 -3.38 4.01 -5.45
N GLY A 133 -4.55 3.40 -5.64
CA GLY A 133 -4.99 2.88 -6.93
C GLY A 133 -5.21 3.99 -7.96
N VAL A 134 -5.79 5.13 -7.55
CA VAL A 134 -5.89 6.32 -8.41
C VAL A 134 -4.50 6.87 -8.76
N HIS A 135 -3.62 7.03 -7.78
CA HIS A 135 -2.25 7.51 -8.03
C HIS A 135 -1.48 6.61 -9.01
N ALA A 136 -1.61 5.29 -8.88
CA ALA A 136 -0.97 4.35 -9.78
C ALA A 136 -1.48 4.52 -11.23
N GLN A 137 -2.80 4.70 -11.39
CA GLN A 137 -3.41 4.91 -12.71
C GLN A 137 -2.94 6.22 -13.34
N ASP A 138 -2.93 7.31 -12.58
CA ASP A 138 -2.45 8.62 -13.06
C ASP A 138 -1.03 8.49 -13.64
N LEU A 139 -0.09 7.94 -12.86
CA LEU A 139 1.30 7.82 -13.29
C LEU A 139 1.50 6.82 -14.43
N LEU A 140 0.84 5.66 -14.38
CA LEU A 140 0.99 4.63 -15.42
C LEU A 140 0.35 5.04 -16.75
N SER A 141 -0.68 5.89 -16.72
CA SER A 141 -1.32 6.40 -17.94
C SER A 141 -0.41 7.33 -18.76
N GLU A 142 0.57 7.95 -18.11
CA GLU A 142 1.56 8.84 -18.72
C GLU A 142 2.92 8.15 -18.92
N ALA A 143 3.06 6.90 -18.45
CA ALA A 143 4.33 6.19 -18.49
C ALA A 143 4.62 5.62 -19.88
N GLU A 144 5.79 5.95 -20.41
CA GLU A 144 6.29 5.41 -21.67
C GLU A 144 7.73 4.91 -21.51
N SER A 145 8.08 3.82 -22.20
CA SER A 145 9.45 3.32 -22.32
C SER A 145 10.19 3.15 -20.97
N LEU A 146 9.50 2.57 -19.97
CA LEU A 146 10.05 2.40 -18.62
C LEU A 146 11.31 1.53 -18.61
N THR A 147 12.34 2.03 -17.93
CA THR A 147 13.49 1.24 -17.48
C THR A 147 13.25 0.76 -16.04
N LEU A 148 14.11 -0.13 -15.51
CA LEU A 148 14.06 -0.50 -14.09
C LEU A 148 14.11 0.72 -13.16
N ASP A 149 15.02 1.65 -13.42
CA ASP A 149 15.18 2.85 -12.59
C ASP A 149 14.00 3.81 -12.79
N GLY A 150 13.51 3.97 -14.02
CA GLY A 150 12.30 4.77 -14.29
C GLY A 150 11.05 4.22 -13.59
N LEU A 151 10.90 2.90 -13.51
CA LEU A 151 9.80 2.27 -12.76
C LEU A 151 9.98 2.43 -11.24
N ILE A 152 11.21 2.41 -10.72
CA ILE A 152 11.49 2.75 -9.32
C ILE A 152 11.09 4.19 -9.04
N ASP A 153 11.52 5.14 -9.86
CA ASP A 153 11.20 6.57 -9.70
C ASP A 153 9.68 6.80 -9.71
N LEU A 154 8.97 6.17 -10.64
CA LEU A 154 7.50 6.21 -10.72
C LEU A 154 6.87 5.65 -9.44
N ALA A 155 7.29 4.46 -9.00
CA ALA A 155 6.74 3.80 -7.82
C ALA A 155 7.04 4.54 -6.50
N TYR A 156 8.06 5.41 -6.49
CA TYR A 156 8.47 6.24 -5.36
C TYR A 156 8.11 7.72 -5.53
N SER A 157 7.17 8.05 -6.42
CA SER A 157 6.56 9.38 -6.51
C SER A 157 6.16 9.91 -5.12
N PRO A 158 6.59 11.13 -4.73
CA PRO A 158 6.31 11.69 -3.42
C PRO A 158 4.90 12.25 -3.29
N ARG A 159 4.10 12.26 -4.36
CA ARG A 159 2.73 12.81 -4.37
C ARG A 159 1.81 12.02 -3.44
N VAL A 160 0.93 12.73 -2.72
CA VAL A 160 -0.05 12.16 -1.79
C VAL A 160 -1.48 12.62 -2.12
N PRO A 161 -2.14 12.01 -3.12
CA PRO A 161 -3.40 12.51 -3.70
C PRO A 161 -4.57 12.70 -2.73
N ALA A 162 -4.59 11.99 -1.59
CA ALA A 162 -5.65 12.20 -0.61
C ALA A 162 -5.75 13.65 -0.12
N PHE A 163 -4.62 14.35 -0.06
CA PHE A 163 -4.60 15.73 0.44
C PHE A 163 -5.00 16.77 -0.60
N GLU A 164 -4.99 16.43 -1.89
CA GLU A 164 -5.57 17.27 -2.94
C GLU A 164 -7.09 17.42 -2.76
N GLU A 165 -7.76 16.40 -2.23
CA GLU A 165 -9.20 16.46 -1.90
C GLU A 165 -9.47 17.24 -0.61
N LEU A 166 -8.60 17.09 0.41
CA LEU A 166 -8.87 17.61 1.75
C LEU A 166 -8.41 19.07 1.94
N ILE A 167 -7.16 19.38 1.59
CA ILE A 167 -6.49 20.62 2.00
C ILE A 167 -7.07 21.88 1.34
N PRO A 168 -7.44 21.89 0.04
CA PRO A 168 -8.12 23.06 -0.53
C PRO A 168 -9.39 23.46 0.24
N GLY A 169 -10.03 22.49 0.91
CA GLY A 169 -11.20 22.72 1.74
C GLY A 169 -10.97 23.60 2.95
N VAL A 170 -9.85 23.42 3.67
CA VAL A 170 -9.54 24.21 4.86
C VAL A 170 -9.02 25.59 4.52
N VAL A 171 -8.29 25.71 3.41
CA VAL A 171 -7.86 27.00 2.85
C VAL A 171 -9.07 27.86 2.48
N ARG A 172 -10.06 27.30 1.77
CA ARG A 172 -11.33 27.99 1.46
C ARG A 172 -12.10 28.40 2.71
N ALA A 173 -12.12 27.54 3.74
CA ALA A 173 -12.81 27.84 4.99
C ALA A 173 -12.15 29.02 5.73
N TYR A 174 -10.81 29.06 5.74
CA TYR A 174 -10.05 30.17 6.32
C TYR A 174 -10.38 31.50 5.63
N ASP A 175 -10.30 31.52 4.30
CA ASP A 175 -10.57 32.70 3.47
C ASP A 175 -12.01 33.19 3.62
N GLY A 176 -12.97 32.26 3.64
CA GLY A 176 -14.40 32.59 3.77
C GLY A 176 -14.85 32.97 5.18
N SER A 177 -14.03 32.72 6.22
CA SER A 177 -14.38 33.02 7.62
C SER A 177 -13.65 34.25 8.18
N ASN A 178 -12.73 34.86 7.43
CA ASN A 178 -11.85 35.94 7.88
C ASN A 178 -11.11 35.59 9.19
N ASN A 179 -10.60 34.36 9.31
CA ASN A 179 -9.89 33.84 10.48
C ASN A 179 -10.64 33.97 11.83
N LYS A 180 -11.96 33.79 11.83
CA LYS A 180 -12.77 33.87 13.06
C LYS A 180 -12.41 32.83 14.13
N TYR A 181 -11.62 31.81 13.77
CA TYR A 181 -11.32 30.64 14.60
C TYR A 181 -9.87 30.59 15.11
N GLY A 182 -9.09 31.67 14.94
CA GLY A 182 -7.75 31.78 15.53
C GLY A 182 -6.73 30.80 14.97
N VAL A 183 -6.91 30.35 13.72
CA VAL A 183 -5.91 29.52 13.03
C VAL A 183 -4.73 30.43 12.66
N PRO A 184 -3.48 30.03 12.97
CA PRO A 184 -2.29 30.77 12.54
C PRO A 184 -2.30 30.96 11.02
N LYS A 185 -2.13 32.21 10.55
CA LYS A 185 -2.09 32.49 9.11
C LYS A 185 -0.99 31.70 8.40
N GLU A 186 0.14 31.55 9.07
CA GLU A 186 1.34 30.92 8.52
C GLU A 186 1.13 29.42 8.22
N SER A 187 0.35 28.70 9.04
CA SER A 187 0.01 27.30 8.75
C SER A 187 -0.88 27.15 7.51
N ILE A 188 -1.79 28.09 7.28
CA ILE A 188 -2.62 28.13 6.07
C ILE A 188 -1.78 28.46 4.85
N GLU A 189 -0.83 29.38 4.93
CA GLU A 189 0.05 29.70 3.81
C GLU A 189 0.97 28.52 3.43
N ILE A 190 1.45 27.75 4.42
CA ILE A 190 2.18 26.50 4.16
C ILE A 190 1.30 25.51 3.39
N LEU A 191 0.07 25.28 3.85
CA LEU A 191 -0.87 24.36 3.19
C LEU A 191 -1.32 24.85 1.81
N ARG A 192 -1.49 26.17 1.63
CA ARG A 192 -1.90 26.79 0.37
C ARG A 192 -0.85 26.65 -0.72
N ASN A 193 0.43 26.74 -0.36
CA ASN A 193 1.55 26.67 -1.30
C ASN A 193 2.15 25.26 -1.42
N TRP A 194 1.58 24.28 -0.73
CA TRP A 194 2.04 22.90 -0.81
C TRP A 194 1.66 22.26 -2.15
N ASP A 195 2.61 21.56 -2.75
CA ASP A 195 2.46 20.81 -3.99
C ASP A 195 1.96 19.37 -3.78
N PHE A 196 1.50 19.06 -2.56
CA PHE A 196 1.02 17.73 -2.16
C PHE A 196 2.09 16.63 -2.27
N THR A 197 3.36 16.98 -2.06
CA THR A 197 4.47 16.02 -1.99
C THR A 197 5.00 15.80 -0.57
N THR A 198 5.49 14.60 -0.29
CA THR A 198 6.14 14.24 0.99
C THR A 198 7.66 14.20 0.88
N ASN A 199 8.34 14.69 1.91
CA ASN A 199 9.77 14.54 2.15
C ASN A 199 10.05 14.83 3.64
N THR A 200 11.28 14.63 4.12
CA THR A 200 11.62 14.81 5.54
C THR A 200 11.46 16.25 6.04
N GLU A 201 11.61 17.23 5.17
CA GLU A 201 11.53 18.67 5.52
C GLU A 201 10.10 19.23 5.42
N SER A 202 9.13 18.42 4.94
CA SER A 202 7.77 18.89 4.64
C SER A 202 6.96 19.13 5.90
N VAL A 203 6.88 20.40 6.34
CA VAL A 203 5.96 20.81 7.41
C VAL A 203 4.50 20.64 6.98
N ALA A 204 4.20 20.92 5.70
CA ALA A 204 2.86 20.76 5.16
C ALA A 204 2.36 19.31 5.30
N MET A 205 3.23 18.32 5.04
CA MET A 205 2.91 16.91 5.24
C MET A 205 2.60 16.58 6.70
N THR A 206 3.35 17.12 7.66
CA THR A 206 3.05 16.95 9.10
C THR A 206 1.66 17.47 9.43
N ILE A 207 1.37 18.72 9.06
CA ILE A 207 0.07 19.34 9.34
C ILE A 207 -1.05 18.53 8.67
N ALA A 208 -0.89 18.21 7.39
CA ALA A 208 -1.88 17.47 6.61
C ALA A 208 -2.14 16.06 7.17
N HIS A 209 -1.10 15.33 7.56
CA HIS A 209 -1.23 14.00 8.18
C HIS A 209 -2.09 14.05 9.43
N PHE A 210 -1.70 14.88 10.40
CA PHE A 210 -2.42 14.94 11.68
C PHE A 210 -3.81 15.54 11.50
N TYR A 211 -3.98 16.50 10.58
CA TYR A 211 -5.29 17.04 10.22
C TYR A 211 -6.21 15.95 9.67
N GLY A 212 -5.73 15.15 8.71
CA GLY A 212 -6.47 14.03 8.15
C GLY A 212 -6.83 12.96 9.18
N ILE A 213 -5.88 12.60 10.08
CA ILE A 213 -6.15 11.65 11.17
C ILE A 213 -7.20 12.20 12.15
N ASN A 214 -7.07 13.46 12.57
CA ASN A 214 -8.03 14.09 13.47
C ASN A 214 -9.42 14.22 12.83
N TYR A 215 -9.48 14.50 11.53
CA TYR A 215 -10.72 14.47 10.78
C TYR A 215 -11.37 13.09 10.77
N MET A 216 -10.60 12.04 10.51
CA MET A 216 -11.12 10.67 10.56
C MET A 216 -11.56 10.25 11.96
N ARG A 217 -10.97 10.81 13.02
CA ARG A 217 -11.31 10.52 14.41
C ARG A 217 -12.56 11.28 14.89
N SER A 218 -12.73 12.52 14.45
CA SER A 218 -13.64 13.47 15.10
C SER A 218 -14.55 14.24 14.15
N GLY A 219 -14.33 14.17 12.83
CA GLY A 219 -15.14 14.86 11.83
C GLY A 219 -16.47 14.16 11.57
N GLU A 220 -17.53 14.94 11.43
CA GLU A 220 -18.87 14.44 11.15
C GLU A 220 -19.04 14.20 9.64
N ALA A 221 -19.51 13.02 9.25
CA ALA A 221 -19.79 12.70 7.85
C ALA A 221 -21.06 11.85 7.75
N PRO A 222 -21.80 11.92 6.64
CA PRO A 222 -22.91 11.02 6.37
C PRO A 222 -22.51 9.54 6.50
N ASP A 223 -23.45 8.72 6.96
CA ASP A 223 -23.28 7.27 7.02
C ASP A 223 -23.16 6.67 5.60
N GLY A 224 -22.50 5.51 5.52
CA GLY A 224 -22.36 4.76 4.26
C GLY A 224 -21.25 5.26 3.33
N LEU A 225 -20.60 6.39 3.61
CA LEU A 225 -19.46 6.86 2.81
C LEU A 225 -18.22 5.98 3.04
N ASN A 226 -17.59 5.56 1.95
CA ASN A 226 -16.27 4.94 2.00
C ASN A 226 -15.19 5.98 2.35
N PHE A 227 -13.95 5.52 2.51
CA PHE A 227 -12.84 6.38 2.94
C PHE A 227 -12.60 7.59 2.01
N MET A 228 -12.54 7.38 0.69
CA MET A 228 -12.31 8.47 -0.27
C MET A 228 -13.47 9.46 -0.29
N GLU A 229 -14.70 8.96 -0.30
CA GLU A 229 -15.92 9.78 -0.28
C GLU A 229 -15.99 10.64 1.00
N ARG A 230 -15.62 10.07 2.14
CA ARG A 230 -15.55 10.76 3.42
C ARG A 230 -14.48 11.86 3.40
N PHE A 231 -13.31 11.57 2.85
CA PHE A 231 -12.23 12.57 2.72
C PHE A 231 -12.64 13.73 1.79
N SER A 232 -13.26 13.43 0.66
CA SER A 232 -13.80 14.44 -0.25
C SER A 232 -14.93 15.25 0.41
N TYR A 233 -15.81 14.60 1.19
CA TYR A 233 -16.84 15.30 1.98
C TYR A 233 -16.23 16.32 2.95
N TYR A 234 -15.18 15.95 3.68
CA TYR A 234 -14.49 16.87 4.59
C TYR A 234 -13.90 18.09 3.85
N GLY A 235 -13.28 17.88 2.69
CA GLY A 235 -12.71 18.96 1.88
C GLY A 235 -13.74 19.85 1.15
N THR A 236 -14.93 19.33 0.86
CA THR A 236 -15.90 20.02 -0.01
C THR A 236 -17.18 20.45 0.69
N LYS A 237 -17.77 19.62 1.55
CA LYS A 237 -19.12 19.80 2.10
C LYS A 237 -19.18 20.05 3.61
N ALA A 238 -18.20 19.59 4.39
CA ALA A 238 -18.19 19.84 5.84
C ALA A 238 -18.23 21.35 6.15
N PRO A 239 -18.88 21.80 7.24
CA PRO A 239 -18.97 23.22 7.59
C PRO A 239 -17.58 23.87 7.76
N TYR A 240 -17.45 25.15 7.37
CA TYR A 240 -16.19 25.89 7.54
C TYR A 240 -15.70 25.93 8.99
N LYS A 241 -16.65 26.08 9.93
CA LYS A 241 -16.37 26.04 11.38
C LYS A 241 -15.64 24.76 11.77
N GLU A 242 -16.18 23.61 11.38
CA GLU A 242 -15.63 22.30 11.71
C GLU A 242 -14.21 22.13 11.14
N ARG A 243 -14.01 22.51 9.86
CA ARG A 243 -12.69 22.42 9.22
C ARG A 243 -11.61 23.16 9.97
N LEU A 244 -11.93 24.35 10.45
CA LEU A 244 -10.99 25.22 11.14
C LEU A 244 -10.81 24.82 12.60
N GLU A 245 -11.84 24.34 13.28
CA GLU A 245 -11.74 23.82 14.65
C GLU A 245 -10.87 22.55 14.71
N ILE A 246 -11.03 21.63 13.75
CA ILE A 246 -10.19 20.43 13.66
C ILE A 246 -8.74 20.80 13.30
N LEU A 247 -8.53 21.79 12.41
CA LEU A 247 -7.17 22.27 12.11
C LEU A 247 -6.54 22.93 13.34
N LYS A 248 -7.28 23.77 14.07
CA LYS A 248 -6.77 24.40 15.30
C LYS A 248 -6.37 23.35 16.33
N THR A 249 -7.24 22.37 16.58
CA THR A 249 -6.96 21.22 17.47
C THR A 249 -5.72 20.46 17.02
N THR A 250 -5.52 20.30 15.71
CA THR A 250 -4.34 19.65 15.13
C THR A 250 -3.07 20.43 15.41
N LEU A 251 -3.08 21.74 15.23
CA LEU A 251 -1.90 22.58 15.49
C LEU A 251 -1.56 22.61 16.98
N ASP A 252 -2.58 22.68 17.86
CA ASP A 252 -2.39 22.62 19.31
C ASP A 252 -1.79 21.28 19.77
N GLN A 253 -2.26 20.16 19.19
CA GLN A 253 -1.68 18.83 19.41
C GLN A 253 -0.19 18.81 19.01
N LEU A 254 0.16 19.39 17.85
CA LEU A 254 1.55 19.42 17.39
C LEU A 254 2.44 20.31 18.26
N ASP A 255 1.94 21.46 18.73
CA ASP A 255 2.64 22.31 19.70
C ASP A 255 2.89 21.56 21.02
N GLU A 256 1.88 20.85 21.53
CA GLU A 256 1.99 20.08 22.78
C GLU A 256 2.99 18.91 22.65
N ASP A 257 2.92 18.16 21.55
CA ASP A 257 3.68 16.93 21.36
C ASP A 257 5.13 17.19 20.92
N PHE A 258 5.37 18.24 20.13
CA PHE A 258 6.67 18.49 19.49
C PHE A 258 7.27 19.87 19.82
N GLY A 259 6.58 20.69 20.60
CA GLY A 259 7.00 22.05 20.98
C GLY A 259 6.77 23.11 19.89
N SER A 260 6.39 22.70 18.68
CA SER A 260 5.96 23.59 17.62
C SER A 260 5.07 22.87 16.60
N TRP A 261 3.97 23.50 16.19
CA TRP A 261 3.16 23.07 15.05
C TRP A 261 3.93 23.12 13.73
N ASN A 262 4.99 23.94 13.67
CA ASN A 262 5.89 24.07 12.52
C ASN A 262 7.01 23.01 12.56
N THR A 263 6.63 21.75 12.71
CA THR A 263 7.56 20.61 12.81
C THR A 263 7.63 19.87 11.48
N ALA A 264 8.85 19.61 11.01
CA ALA A 264 9.12 18.89 9.76
C ALA A 264 8.73 17.39 9.86
N TRP A 265 8.30 16.81 8.74
CA TRP A 265 7.77 15.44 8.70
C TRP A 265 8.76 14.40 9.22
N GLY A 266 10.04 14.53 8.90
CA GLY A 266 11.10 13.62 9.33
C GLY A 266 11.33 13.62 10.84
N GLU A 267 10.98 14.69 11.55
CA GLU A 267 11.07 14.72 13.02
C GLU A 267 9.98 13.89 13.69
N VAL A 268 8.85 13.71 13.01
CA VAL A 268 7.67 12.99 13.52
C VAL A 268 7.58 11.57 12.98
N ASN A 269 7.84 11.36 11.69
CA ASN A 269 7.69 10.09 11.00
C ASN A 269 9.01 9.32 10.94
N ARG A 270 9.11 8.26 11.73
CA ARG A 270 10.37 7.57 12.01
C ARG A 270 10.34 6.08 11.68
N LEU A 271 11.51 5.55 11.38
CA LEU A 271 11.79 4.11 11.37
C LEU A 271 12.76 3.78 12.51
N GLN A 272 12.38 2.83 13.35
CA GLN A 272 13.18 2.38 14.48
C GLN A 272 13.05 0.88 14.62
N ARG A 273 14.17 0.22 14.93
CA ARG A 273 14.22 -1.21 15.24
C ARG A 273 15.19 -1.37 16.41
N LEU A 274 14.64 -1.62 17.59
CA LEU A 274 15.42 -1.68 18.84
C LEU A 274 15.98 -3.08 19.09
N ASP A 275 15.22 -4.13 18.76
CA ASP A 275 15.64 -5.52 18.88
C ASP A 275 14.91 -6.47 17.90
N GLY A 276 15.02 -7.78 18.13
CA GLY A 276 14.43 -8.84 17.32
C GLY A 276 13.00 -9.22 17.69
N SER A 277 12.28 -8.44 18.51
CA SER A 277 10.92 -8.79 18.94
C SER A 277 9.93 -8.84 17.78
N ILE A 278 8.99 -9.79 17.84
CA ILE A 278 7.89 -9.89 16.87
C ILE A 278 6.93 -8.72 17.05
N GLU A 279 6.57 -8.43 18.31
CA GLU A 279 5.77 -7.27 18.65
C GLU A 279 6.69 -6.04 18.74
N PRO A 280 6.52 -5.05 17.85
CA PRO A 280 7.41 -3.89 17.83
C PRO A 280 7.15 -2.99 19.03
N HIS A 281 8.22 -2.39 19.55
CA HIS A 281 8.17 -1.37 20.60
C HIS A 281 9.09 -0.21 20.22
N PHE A 282 8.76 0.98 20.72
CA PHE A 282 9.37 2.22 20.29
C PHE A 282 9.66 3.15 21.47
N ASP A 283 10.69 3.96 21.33
CA ASP A 283 11.13 4.91 22.35
C ASP A 283 11.70 6.16 21.68
N ASP A 284 11.06 7.31 21.93
CA ASP A 284 11.42 8.61 21.35
C ASP A 284 12.81 9.10 21.77
N SER A 285 13.34 8.58 22.89
CA SER A 285 14.68 8.88 23.40
C SER A 285 15.78 8.05 22.73
N LYS A 286 15.42 6.99 22.00
CA LYS A 286 16.36 6.11 21.30
C LYS A 286 16.59 6.57 19.86
N PRO A 287 17.73 6.20 19.24
CA PRO A 287 17.98 6.51 17.84
C PRO A 287 16.88 5.96 16.92
N SER A 288 16.51 6.75 15.92
CA SER A 288 15.59 6.37 14.86
C SER A 288 15.95 7.14 13.59
N LEU A 289 15.51 6.66 12.43
CA LEU A 289 15.77 7.31 11.14
C LEU A 289 14.56 8.16 10.72
N PRO A 290 14.74 9.40 10.24
CA PRO A 290 13.65 10.18 9.64
C PRO A 290 13.20 9.53 8.34
N VAL A 291 11.89 9.50 8.08
CA VAL A 291 11.32 8.88 6.89
C VAL A 291 10.50 9.89 6.10
N GLY A 292 10.93 10.19 4.87
CA GLY A 292 10.24 11.10 3.95
C GLY A 292 9.02 10.49 3.27
N LEU A 293 8.81 9.17 3.35
CA LEU A 293 7.68 8.46 2.76
C LEU A 293 6.37 8.69 3.55
N ALA A 294 5.24 8.32 2.95
CA ALA A 294 3.91 8.47 3.54
C ALA A 294 3.08 7.18 3.42
N SER A 295 1.99 7.10 4.17
CA SER A 295 1.10 5.93 4.14
C SER A 295 0.37 5.80 2.80
N GLY A 296 0.23 4.57 2.31
CA GLY A 296 -0.63 4.27 1.17
C GLY A 296 -2.10 4.66 1.37
N ARG A 297 -2.54 4.89 2.62
CA ARG A 297 -3.85 5.50 2.92
C ARG A 297 -3.99 6.88 2.27
N TRP A 298 -2.91 7.64 2.21
CA TRP A 298 -2.86 8.98 1.61
C TRP A 298 -2.57 8.95 0.11
N GLY A 299 -2.46 7.76 -0.47
CA GLY A 299 -2.17 7.55 -1.89
C GLY A 299 -0.69 7.39 -2.24
N ALA A 300 0.22 7.36 -1.25
CA ALA A 300 1.64 7.08 -1.51
C ALA A 300 1.81 5.65 -2.07
N LEU A 301 2.44 5.52 -3.24
CA LEU A 301 2.69 4.23 -3.88
C LEU A 301 3.70 3.40 -3.07
N ALA A 302 4.85 4.00 -2.78
CA ALA A 302 5.80 3.51 -1.79
C ALA A 302 5.26 3.75 -0.36
N SER A 303 4.37 2.85 0.06
CA SER A 303 3.65 2.99 1.33
C SER A 303 4.58 2.84 2.53
N PHE A 304 4.49 3.79 3.46
CA PHE A 304 5.05 3.73 4.80
C PHE A 304 3.96 4.04 5.82
N GLY A 305 3.35 2.99 6.37
CA GLY A 305 2.27 3.08 7.35
C GLY A 305 2.83 3.23 8.76
N ALA A 306 2.80 4.46 9.26
CA ALA A 306 3.21 4.82 10.62
C ALA A 306 2.04 5.30 11.48
N ARG A 307 2.16 5.08 12.80
CA ARG A 307 1.20 5.54 13.80
C ARG A 307 1.88 5.81 15.14
N THR A 308 1.17 6.50 16.03
CA THR A 308 1.56 6.68 17.42
C THR A 308 1.41 5.37 18.20
N TYR A 309 2.34 5.15 19.14
CA TYR A 309 2.31 4.06 20.13
C TYR A 309 2.27 4.71 21.52
N ASP A 310 3.01 4.19 22.51
CA ASP A 310 3.27 4.88 23.77
C ASP A 310 4.35 5.98 23.61
N THR A 311 4.34 6.65 22.44
CA THR A 311 5.31 7.64 21.97
C THR A 311 4.59 8.90 21.50
N LYS A 312 5.32 9.98 21.25
CA LYS A 312 4.79 11.17 20.56
C LYS A 312 5.05 11.09 19.05
N LYS A 313 6.25 10.64 18.66
CA LYS A 313 6.56 10.35 17.26
C LYS A 313 5.75 9.16 16.77
N ILE A 314 5.61 9.07 15.45
CA ILE A 314 4.96 7.94 14.79
C ILE A 314 6.03 7.01 14.20
N TYR A 315 5.79 5.70 14.31
CA TYR A 315 6.73 4.69 13.83
C TYR A 315 6.08 3.77 12.81
N GLY A 316 6.82 3.49 11.73
CA GLY A 316 6.37 2.63 10.64
C GLY A 316 6.36 1.15 11.00
N THR A 317 5.22 0.49 10.82
CA THR A 317 5.08 -0.97 11.02
C THR A 317 4.32 -1.68 9.91
N SER A 318 3.91 -0.96 8.88
CA SER A 318 3.28 -1.54 7.69
C SER A 318 3.67 -0.76 6.45
N GLY A 319 3.42 -1.33 5.25
CA GLY A 319 3.80 -0.73 3.98
C GLY A 319 4.84 -1.58 3.25
N ASN A 320 5.73 -0.92 2.50
CA ASN A 320 6.81 -1.59 1.78
C ASN A 320 7.69 -2.34 2.78
N SER A 321 7.85 -3.64 2.53
CA SER A 321 8.69 -4.53 3.33
C SER A 321 9.82 -5.06 2.47
N PHE A 322 9.53 -6.02 1.61
CA PHE A 322 10.35 -6.41 0.46
C PHE A 322 9.79 -5.75 -0.80
N VAL A 323 10.66 -5.08 -1.55
CA VAL A 323 10.31 -4.50 -2.86
C VAL A 323 11.29 -5.03 -3.88
N ALA A 324 10.77 -5.42 -5.04
CA ALA A 324 11.56 -5.81 -6.19
C ALA A 324 10.99 -5.22 -7.47
N VAL A 325 11.88 -4.86 -8.39
CA VAL A 325 11.55 -4.44 -9.75
C VAL A 325 12.32 -5.36 -10.68
N VAL A 326 11.63 -5.97 -11.64
CA VAL A 326 12.16 -7.05 -12.48
C VAL A 326 11.87 -6.75 -13.95
N GLU A 327 12.88 -6.95 -14.79
CA GLU A 327 12.82 -6.82 -16.25
C GLU A 327 13.06 -8.19 -16.87
N PHE A 328 12.06 -8.70 -17.61
CA PHE A 328 12.06 -10.03 -18.23
C PHE A 328 12.56 -10.02 -19.69
N GLY A 329 13.77 -9.52 -19.92
CA GLY A 329 14.43 -9.60 -21.23
C GLY A 329 15.18 -10.93 -21.45
N ASP A 330 15.98 -11.01 -22.52
CA ASP A 330 16.87 -12.17 -22.82
C ASP A 330 17.73 -12.59 -21.62
N LYS A 331 18.14 -11.61 -20.81
CA LYS A 331 18.75 -11.80 -19.50
C LYS A 331 17.94 -11.03 -18.47
N LEU A 332 17.51 -11.73 -17.42
CA LEU A 332 16.76 -11.13 -16.32
C LEU A 332 17.63 -10.09 -15.62
N LYS A 333 17.04 -8.93 -15.35
CA LYS A 333 17.61 -7.92 -14.46
C LYS A 333 16.61 -7.65 -13.37
N ALA A 334 17.09 -7.49 -12.15
CA ALA A 334 16.24 -7.15 -11.03
C ALA A 334 16.97 -6.30 -10.02
N LYS A 335 16.21 -5.40 -9.40
CA LYS A 335 16.63 -4.57 -8.27
C LYS A 335 15.75 -4.88 -7.08
N SER A 336 16.29 -4.88 -5.87
CA SER A 336 15.52 -5.15 -4.65
C SER A 336 15.95 -4.29 -3.48
N ILE A 337 15.07 -4.20 -2.48
CA ILE A 337 15.35 -3.56 -1.20
C ILE A 337 14.46 -4.14 -0.09
N LEU A 338 14.94 -4.08 1.14
CA LEU A 338 14.22 -4.54 2.33
C LEU A 338 14.17 -3.41 3.37
N ALA A 339 13.03 -3.20 4.02
CA ALA A 339 12.78 -2.12 4.99
C ALA A 339 13.57 -2.19 6.32
N GLY A 340 14.62 -3.00 6.39
CA GLY A 340 15.39 -3.25 7.61
C GLY A 340 16.65 -4.04 7.30
N GLY A 341 16.67 -5.34 7.62
CA GLY A 341 17.79 -6.23 7.36
C GLY A 341 17.33 -7.68 7.32
N GLN A 342 18.17 -8.59 6.83
CA GLN A 342 17.84 -10.01 6.66
C GLN A 342 18.02 -10.85 7.93
N SER A 343 18.30 -10.21 9.08
CA SER A 343 18.44 -10.89 10.37
C SER A 343 17.43 -10.39 11.41
N GLY A 344 16.96 -11.32 12.24
CA GLY A 344 16.23 -11.04 13.49
C GLY A 344 17.15 -10.83 14.71
N ASP A 345 18.42 -11.26 14.60
CA ASP A 345 19.42 -11.14 15.66
C ASP A 345 19.99 -9.71 15.71
N PRO A 346 19.85 -8.96 16.83
CA PRO A 346 20.37 -7.60 16.99
C PRO A 346 21.90 -7.48 16.84
N ASP A 347 22.64 -8.55 17.10
CA ASP A 347 24.11 -8.55 17.00
C ASP A 347 24.60 -8.83 15.58
N SER A 348 23.70 -9.21 14.67
CA SER A 348 24.02 -9.45 13.26
C SER A 348 24.28 -8.14 12.51
N PRO A 349 25.32 -8.06 11.65
CA PRO A 349 25.50 -6.92 10.77
C PRO A 349 24.31 -6.72 9.82
N HIS A 350 23.51 -7.76 9.59
CA HIS A 350 22.31 -7.71 8.73
C HIS A 350 21.01 -7.49 9.50
N PHE A 351 21.08 -6.98 10.74
CA PHE A 351 19.88 -6.65 11.51
C PHE A 351 19.16 -5.42 10.95
N PHE A 352 19.88 -4.36 10.61
CA PHE A 352 19.29 -3.07 10.22
C PHE A 352 20.09 -2.33 9.12
N ASP A 353 20.90 -3.07 8.37
CA ASP A 353 21.84 -2.56 7.35
C ASP A 353 21.17 -1.97 6.11
N GLN A 354 19.96 -2.43 5.75
CA GLN A 354 19.21 -1.91 4.61
C GLN A 354 18.21 -0.81 4.97
N ALA A 355 18.07 -0.44 6.25
CA ALA A 355 17.14 0.62 6.66
C ALA A 355 17.48 1.98 6.03
N LYS A 356 18.77 2.35 5.98
CA LYS A 356 19.22 3.59 5.32
C LYS A 356 19.05 3.54 3.80
N PRO A 357 19.48 2.47 3.09
CA PRO A 357 19.13 2.32 1.69
C PRO A 357 17.63 2.42 1.44
N TYR A 358 16.80 1.78 2.26
CA TYR A 358 15.35 1.74 2.13
C TYR A 358 14.71 3.12 2.14
N ILE A 359 15.01 3.94 3.16
CA ILE A 359 14.43 5.28 3.28
C ILE A 359 14.93 6.25 2.20
N ASN A 360 16.06 5.94 1.57
CA ASN A 360 16.68 6.75 0.52
C ASN A 360 16.47 6.17 -0.89
N VAL A 361 15.65 5.12 -1.04
CA VAL A 361 15.34 4.49 -2.34
C VAL A 361 16.60 3.96 -3.06
N ASN A 362 17.61 3.54 -2.31
CA ASN A 362 18.86 3.02 -2.86
C ASN A 362 18.78 1.51 -3.04
N PHE A 363 18.20 1.07 -4.15
CA PHE A 363 18.06 -0.35 -4.48
C PHE A 363 19.39 -1.02 -4.77
N LYS A 364 19.49 -2.31 -4.43
CA LYS A 364 20.62 -3.15 -4.83
C LYS A 364 20.24 -4.04 -6.00
N ASP A 365 21.21 -4.32 -6.87
CA ASP A 365 21.03 -5.32 -7.92
C ASP A 365 20.87 -6.71 -7.29
N VAL A 366 19.94 -7.50 -7.82
CA VAL A 366 19.75 -8.91 -7.42
C VAL A 366 20.79 -9.78 -8.10
N ALA A 367 21.57 -10.52 -7.31
CA ALA A 367 22.44 -11.58 -7.83
C ALA A 367 21.58 -12.81 -8.17
N PHE A 368 21.08 -12.87 -9.41
CA PHE A 368 20.22 -13.96 -9.87
C PHE A 368 21.02 -15.11 -10.50
N TYR A 369 22.06 -14.79 -11.27
CA TYR A 369 22.89 -15.79 -11.94
C TYR A 369 23.97 -16.30 -11.00
N ARG A 370 24.41 -17.54 -11.25
CA ARG A 370 25.40 -18.22 -10.42
C ARG A 370 26.68 -17.40 -10.28
N GLU A 371 27.16 -16.83 -11.37
CA GLU A 371 28.41 -16.05 -11.39
C GLU A 371 28.28 -14.80 -10.52
N ASP A 372 27.11 -14.14 -10.52
CA ASP A 372 26.82 -12.98 -9.68
C ASP A 372 26.74 -13.36 -8.19
N VAL A 373 26.17 -14.53 -7.89
CA VAL A 373 26.08 -15.07 -6.52
C VAL A 373 27.47 -15.43 -6.00
N GLU A 374 28.26 -16.16 -6.79
CA GLU A 374 29.62 -16.57 -6.42
C GLU A 374 30.55 -15.36 -6.24
N ALA A 375 30.41 -14.32 -7.06
CA ALA A 375 31.20 -13.09 -6.94
C ALA A 375 30.88 -12.28 -5.68
N ARG A 376 29.67 -12.40 -5.13
CA ARG A 376 29.20 -11.67 -3.94
C ARG A 376 29.17 -12.51 -2.67
N ALA A 377 29.56 -13.78 -2.74
CA ALA A 377 29.47 -14.70 -1.62
C ALA A 377 30.43 -14.30 -0.49
N GLU A 378 29.90 -14.06 0.71
CA GLU A 378 30.71 -13.85 1.92
C GLU A 378 31.13 -15.19 2.56
N GLU A 379 30.29 -16.22 2.42
CA GLU A 379 30.55 -17.57 2.93
C GLU A 379 30.00 -18.61 1.95
N THR A 380 30.74 -19.70 1.75
CA THR A 380 30.24 -20.90 1.06
C THR A 380 30.29 -22.07 2.04
N TYR A 381 29.18 -22.81 2.17
CA TYR A 381 29.11 -23.95 3.07
C TYR A 381 28.35 -25.12 2.44
N THR A 382 28.59 -26.32 2.96
CA THR A 382 27.76 -27.50 2.67
C THR A 382 26.71 -27.66 3.78
N PRO A 383 25.40 -27.75 3.46
CA PRO A 383 24.38 -28.00 4.47
C PRO A 383 24.73 -29.18 5.39
N GLY A 384 24.57 -29.00 6.70
CA GLY A 384 24.92 -30.00 7.72
C GLY A 384 26.41 -30.06 8.10
N LYS A 385 27.29 -29.28 7.44
CA LYS A 385 28.74 -29.24 7.75
C LYS A 385 29.23 -27.88 8.28
N ARG A 386 28.33 -26.90 8.42
CA ARG A 386 28.67 -25.56 8.94
C ARG A 386 28.86 -25.62 10.45
N THR A 387 30.05 -25.29 10.93
CA THR A 387 30.29 -25.07 12.37
C THR A 387 30.07 -23.58 12.63
N LYS A 388 28.99 -23.23 13.33
CA LYS A 388 28.71 -21.85 13.75
C LYS A 388 29.43 -21.54 15.06
#